data_AF-A0A9Q8LGF8-F1
#
_entry.id   AF-A0A9Q8LGF8-F1
#
_cell.length_a   1.000
_cell.length_b   1.000
_cell.length_c   1.000
_cell.angle_alpha   90.00
_cell.angle_beta   90.00
_cell.angle_gamma   90.00
#
_symmetry.space_group_name_H-M   'P 1'
#
loop_
_entity.id
_entity.type
_entity.pdbx_description
1 polymer ?
#
loop_
_entity_poly.entity_id
_entity_poly.type
_entity_poly.pdbx_seq_one_letter_code
_entity_poly.pdbx_strand_id
1 'polypeptide(L)'
;MDNIQHDRVTANMVQHPNMPPRSDMPAGHIESLILSLQHANPAPPTAQNGAPVVGSGGMIVHELVSAPRYETDGNMVVPPLPRLLGFPLATQSAGSVLHPVDGLYNPHAHLFFLEGDVNKDGFGTFTSPPVIGNIVVERCDGKDLKGQQLCSLISFINNHIVGDLQELSTVDEEEKKRIVAHPTNTIKPHAFYEYFERHRGVEGFEQWEGIENPVQLTEEEKKKPICGACFATEQKDGKPLLKCGTCGKVAYCCRDCQVFDWKDGGHKKVCKKAGQ
;
A
#
# COMPACT_ATOMS: atom_id res chain seq x y z
N MET A 1 -43.58 -23.68 -27.15
CA MET A 1 -43.14 -22.45 -26.47
C MET A 1 -43.36 -22.68 -24.99
N ASP A 2 -42.42 -22.20 -24.20
CA ASP A 2 -42.37 -22.20 -22.74
C ASP A 2 -41.97 -23.52 -22.06
N ASN A 3 -40.70 -23.57 -21.68
CA ASN A 3 -40.19 -24.47 -20.65
C ASN A 3 -39.66 -23.59 -19.51
N ILE A 4 -40.49 -23.38 -18.50
CA ILE A 4 -40.10 -22.78 -17.22
C ILE A 4 -40.13 -23.91 -16.20
N GLN A 5 -38.95 -24.36 -15.77
CA GLN A 5 -38.81 -25.13 -14.53
C GLN A 5 -38.29 -24.20 -13.44
N HIS A 6 -39.21 -23.87 -12.53
CA HIS A 6 -38.87 -23.49 -11.16
C HIS A 6 -38.57 -24.77 -10.38
N ASP A 7 -37.47 -24.78 -9.64
CA ASP A 7 -37.38 -25.65 -8.46
C ASP A 7 -37.13 -24.81 -7.21
N ARG A 8 -38.03 -25.01 -6.25
CA ARG A 8 -38.01 -24.42 -4.93
C ARG A 8 -37.24 -25.33 -3.98
N VAL A 9 -36.49 -24.64 -3.13
CA VAL A 9 -35.93 -25.00 -1.84
C VAL A 9 -36.85 -25.91 -1.00
N THR A 10 -36.25 -26.91 -0.35
CA THR A 10 -36.67 -27.37 0.98
C THR A 10 -35.46 -27.48 1.90
N ALA A 11 -35.49 -26.71 2.98
CA ALA A 11 -34.66 -26.87 4.17
C ALA A 11 -35.57 -27.39 5.30
N ASN A 12 -35.03 -28.24 6.19
CA ASN A 12 -35.41 -28.20 7.60
C ASN A 12 -34.32 -28.79 8.51
N MET A 13 -34.19 -28.13 9.66
CA MET A 13 -33.10 -28.05 10.64
C MET A 13 -33.08 -29.21 11.64
N VAL A 14 -31.95 -29.45 12.36
CA VAL A 14 -31.83 -29.30 13.84
C VAL A 14 -30.36 -29.09 14.28
N GLN A 15 -30.25 -28.23 15.31
CA GLN A 15 -29.22 -27.56 16.14
C GLN A 15 -27.88 -28.21 16.60
N HIS A 16 -26.94 -27.27 16.87
CA HIS A 16 -25.53 -27.23 17.36
C HIS A 16 -25.22 -27.83 18.76
N PRO A 17 -23.95 -28.19 19.14
CA PRO A 17 -22.85 -27.23 19.43
C PRO A 17 -21.39 -27.69 19.18
N ASN A 18 -20.59 -26.86 18.48
CA ASN A 18 -19.13 -26.62 18.63
C ASN A 18 -18.61 -25.79 17.43
N MET A 19 -17.72 -24.82 17.66
CA MET A 19 -17.18 -23.92 16.62
C MET A 19 -16.53 -24.70 15.46
N PRO A 20 -16.78 -24.33 14.18
CA PRO A 20 -16.25 -25.07 13.05
C PRO A 20 -14.86 -24.56 12.61
N PRO A 21 -14.08 -25.42 11.92
CA PRO A 21 -12.89 -25.02 11.19
C PRO A 21 -13.23 -24.11 9.99
N ARG A 22 -12.20 -23.42 9.52
CA ARG A 22 -12.19 -22.27 8.62
C ARG A 22 -12.51 -22.62 7.15
N SER A 23 -13.67 -23.26 6.86
CA SER A 23 -14.01 -23.71 5.50
C SER A 23 -15.23 -23.06 4.84
N ASP A 24 -15.99 -22.18 5.50
CA ASP A 24 -17.19 -21.58 4.88
C ASP A 24 -17.30 -20.07 5.16
N MET A 25 -16.51 -19.27 4.44
CA MET A 25 -16.97 -17.94 4.07
C MET A 25 -17.83 -18.07 2.81
N PRO A 26 -18.97 -17.38 2.70
CA PRO A 26 -19.68 -17.33 1.43
C PRO A 26 -18.71 -16.78 0.37
N ALA A 27 -18.63 -17.45 -0.78
CA ALA A 27 -17.83 -17.02 -1.92
C ALA A 27 -18.40 -15.70 -2.49
N GLY A 28 -18.17 -14.60 -1.77
CA GLY A 28 -18.03 -13.30 -2.39
C GLY A 28 -16.91 -13.40 -3.41
N HIS A 29 -17.00 -12.63 -4.49
CA HIS A 29 -15.97 -12.58 -5.51
C HIS A 29 -14.68 -12.02 -4.89
N ILE A 30 -13.83 -12.87 -4.31
CA ILE A 30 -12.49 -12.45 -3.87
C ILE A 30 -11.67 -12.24 -5.15
N GLU A 31 -11.55 -10.99 -5.56
CA GLU A 31 -10.63 -10.61 -6.63
C GLU A 31 -9.19 -10.63 -6.09
N SER A 32 -8.36 -11.44 -6.72
CA SER A 32 -6.92 -11.45 -6.48
C SER A 32 -6.18 -10.78 -7.63
N LEU A 33 -5.00 -10.24 -7.37
CA LEU A 33 -4.17 -9.61 -8.39
C LEU A 33 -2.82 -10.30 -8.48
N ILE A 34 -2.38 -10.54 -9.71
CA ILE A 34 -0.99 -10.93 -9.99
C ILE A 34 -0.17 -9.66 -10.15
N LEU A 35 0.85 -9.49 -9.31
CA LEU A 35 1.83 -8.43 -9.45
C LEU A 35 3.06 -8.95 -10.21
N SER A 36 3.17 -8.54 -11.47
CA SER A 36 4.26 -8.92 -12.38
C SER A 36 5.19 -7.74 -12.69
N LEU A 37 6.48 -8.03 -12.86
CA LEU A 37 7.43 -7.12 -13.51
C LEU A 37 7.41 -7.37 -15.03
N GLN A 38 7.12 -6.35 -15.83
CA GLN A 38 7.42 -6.40 -17.27
C GLN A 38 8.79 -5.77 -17.55
N HIS A 39 9.60 -6.46 -18.36
CA HIS A 39 11.00 -6.12 -18.61
C HIS A 39 11.23 -4.78 -19.32
N ALA A 40 12.27 -4.07 -18.86
CA ALA A 40 13.25 -3.45 -19.73
C ALA A 40 14.68 -3.71 -19.19
N ASN A 41 15.20 -4.93 -19.42
CA ASN A 41 16.63 -5.33 -19.36
C ASN A 41 17.36 -5.43 -17.98
N PRO A 42 18.54 -6.10 -17.90
CA PRO A 42 18.70 -7.35 -17.13
C PRO A 42 19.38 -7.24 -15.75
N ALA A 43 19.12 -8.28 -14.95
CA ALA A 43 19.82 -8.83 -13.78
C ALA A 43 20.37 -7.87 -12.70
N PRO A 44 19.91 -8.00 -11.42
CA PRO A 44 20.53 -7.31 -10.30
C PRO A 44 21.93 -7.87 -10.00
N PRO A 45 22.87 -7.05 -9.47
CA PRO A 45 24.17 -7.56 -9.01
C PRO A 45 23.97 -8.52 -7.83
N THR A 46 24.76 -9.59 -7.81
CA THR A 46 24.86 -10.56 -6.72
C THR A 46 24.94 -9.87 -5.35
N ALA A 47 23.99 -10.20 -4.48
CA ALA A 47 23.88 -9.65 -3.14
C ALA A 47 25.06 -10.10 -2.25
N GLN A 48 25.87 -9.12 -1.83
CA GLN A 48 26.56 -9.13 -0.54
C GLN A 48 26.35 -7.76 0.11
N ASN A 49 25.56 -7.73 1.19
CA ASN A 49 25.50 -6.69 2.23
C ASN A 49 25.74 -5.23 1.79
N GLY A 50 24.99 -4.74 0.81
CA GLY A 50 25.00 -3.33 0.39
C GLY A 50 23.57 -2.87 0.11
N ALA A 51 23.26 -1.63 0.52
CA ALA A 51 21.95 -1.01 0.31
C ALA A 51 21.53 -1.08 -1.17
N PRO A 52 20.24 -1.31 -1.48
CA PRO A 52 19.77 -1.47 -2.84
C PRO A 52 19.94 -0.16 -3.64
N VAL A 53 20.68 -0.23 -4.75
CA VAL A 53 20.76 0.83 -5.75
C VAL A 53 19.52 0.74 -6.64
N VAL A 54 18.58 1.66 -6.47
CA VAL A 54 17.41 1.79 -7.35
C VAL A 54 17.80 2.64 -8.54
N GLY A 55 17.84 2.04 -9.74
CA GLY A 55 18.11 2.74 -10.99
C GLY A 55 16.97 3.69 -11.39
N SER A 56 17.31 4.83 -11.98
CA SER A 56 16.38 5.86 -12.44
C SER A 56 15.87 5.59 -13.87
N GLY A 57 14.55 5.67 -14.07
CA GLY A 57 13.99 6.27 -15.29
C GLY A 57 13.32 5.41 -16.37
N GLY A 58 12.95 4.14 -16.10
CA GLY A 58 12.01 3.40 -16.96
C GLY A 58 10.57 3.50 -16.44
N MET A 59 9.59 3.81 -17.29
CA MET A 59 8.18 3.69 -16.92
C MET A 59 7.83 2.19 -16.87
N ILE A 60 7.98 1.59 -15.69
CA ILE A 60 7.62 0.19 -15.46
C ILE A 60 6.11 0.08 -15.64
N VAL A 61 5.68 -0.68 -16.65
CA VAL A 61 4.27 -1.01 -16.82
C VAL A 61 3.96 -2.12 -15.82
N HIS A 62 3.19 -1.79 -14.79
CA HIS A 62 2.66 -2.76 -13.86
C HIS A 62 1.61 -3.58 -14.58
N GLU A 63 1.90 -4.84 -14.85
CA GLU A 63 0.85 -5.76 -15.28
C GLU A 63 0.18 -6.31 -14.03
N LEU A 64 -0.96 -5.70 -13.70
CA LEU A 64 -1.88 -6.21 -12.69
C LEU A 64 -2.96 -6.99 -13.41
N VAL A 65 -2.84 -8.31 -13.36
CA VAL A 65 -3.85 -9.19 -13.96
C VAL A 65 -4.80 -9.62 -12.85
N SER A 66 -6.11 -9.39 -13.06
CA SER A 66 -7.13 -10.01 -12.23
C SER A 66 -6.99 -11.52 -12.34
N ALA A 67 -6.81 -12.19 -11.21
CA ALA A 67 -6.81 -13.64 -11.12
C ALA A 67 -8.20 -14.06 -10.58
N PRO A 68 -9.12 -14.49 -11.46
CA PRO A 68 -10.51 -14.76 -11.08
C PRO A 68 -10.71 -16.00 -10.19
N ARG A 69 -9.63 -16.67 -9.78
CA ARG A 69 -9.50 -17.66 -8.68
C ARG A 69 -8.12 -18.29 -8.85
N TYR A 70 -7.16 -17.88 -8.05
CA TYR A 70 -5.94 -18.67 -7.90
C TYR A 70 -6.24 -19.73 -6.84
N GLU A 71 -6.05 -21.02 -7.15
CA GLU A 71 -6.03 -22.05 -6.11
C GLU A 71 -4.77 -21.79 -5.29
N THR A 72 -4.95 -21.10 -4.16
CA THR A 72 -3.88 -20.94 -3.19
C THR A 72 -3.66 -22.29 -2.53
N ASP A 73 -2.41 -22.71 -2.37
CA ASP A 73 -2.05 -23.94 -1.66
C ASP A 73 -2.21 -23.79 -0.12
N GLY A 74 -2.82 -22.67 0.30
CA GLY A 74 -2.97 -22.26 1.70
C GLY A 74 -1.76 -21.53 2.29
N ASN A 75 -0.63 -21.42 1.58
CA ASN A 75 0.61 -20.82 2.12
C ASN A 75 0.69 -19.31 1.91
N MET A 76 -0.40 -18.59 2.20
CA MET A 76 -0.44 -17.13 2.16
C MET A 76 0.40 -16.54 3.30
N VAL A 77 1.34 -15.65 2.98
CA VAL A 77 2.16 -14.92 3.95
C VAL A 77 1.62 -13.51 4.12
N VAL A 78 1.50 -13.04 5.36
CA VAL A 78 1.02 -11.68 5.66
C VAL A 78 2.22 -10.74 5.87
N PRO A 79 2.59 -9.91 4.89
CA PRO A 79 3.64 -8.91 5.07
C PRO A 79 3.31 -7.90 6.20
N PRO A 80 4.32 -7.47 6.99
CA PRO A 80 4.11 -6.57 8.13
C PRO A 80 3.69 -5.15 7.73
N LEU A 81 4.29 -4.57 6.68
CA LEU A 81 4.12 -3.14 6.39
C LEU A 81 2.71 -2.77 5.95
N PRO A 82 2.05 -3.46 5.00
CA PRO A 82 0.68 -3.11 4.61
C PRO A 82 -0.31 -3.15 5.78
N ARG A 83 -0.10 -4.07 6.74
CA ARG A 83 -0.91 -4.16 7.96
C ARG A 83 -0.76 -2.91 8.83
N LEU A 84 0.45 -2.39 9.02
CA LEU A 84 0.68 -1.15 9.78
C LEU A 84 0.05 0.07 9.11
N LEU A 85 -0.09 0.04 7.78
CA LEU A 85 -0.77 1.06 6.99
C LEU A 85 -2.29 0.88 6.95
N GLY A 86 -2.87 -0.05 7.71
CA GLY A 86 -4.31 -0.30 7.74
C GLY A 86 -4.85 -0.93 6.45
N PHE A 87 -3.97 -1.49 5.62
CA PHE A 87 -4.30 -2.19 4.38
C PHE A 87 -3.74 -3.62 4.44
N PRO A 88 -4.33 -4.52 5.25
CA PRO A 88 -3.75 -5.83 5.48
C PRO A 88 -3.85 -6.68 4.21
N LEU A 89 -2.69 -6.99 3.64
CA LEU A 89 -2.55 -7.84 2.46
C LEU A 89 -1.96 -9.18 2.85
N ALA A 90 -2.30 -10.21 2.10
CA ALA A 90 -1.60 -11.48 2.08
C ALA A 90 -1.02 -11.71 0.69
N THR A 91 0.14 -12.35 0.65
CA THR A 91 0.88 -12.64 -0.58
C THR A 91 1.26 -14.11 -0.65
N GLN A 92 1.21 -14.68 -1.84
CA GLN A 92 1.74 -16.00 -2.12
C GLN A 92 2.61 -15.90 -3.37
N SER A 93 3.79 -16.50 -3.33
CA SER A 93 4.55 -16.70 -4.56
C SER A 93 3.71 -17.56 -5.49
N ALA A 94 3.53 -17.13 -6.74
CA ALA A 94 2.90 -17.96 -7.75
C ALA A 94 3.88 -19.11 -8.05
N GLY A 95 3.82 -20.18 -7.23
CA GLY A 95 4.75 -21.30 -7.31
C GLY A 95 4.79 -21.88 -8.71
N SER A 96 5.85 -21.59 -9.45
CA SER A 96 6.33 -22.20 -10.72
C SER A 96 5.35 -22.59 -11.84
N VAL A 97 4.03 -22.34 -11.79
CA VAL A 97 3.10 -22.74 -12.86
C VAL A 97 3.16 -21.77 -14.04
N LEU A 98 3.38 -20.49 -13.78
CA LEU A 98 3.79 -19.55 -14.81
C LEU A 98 5.29 -19.74 -14.98
N HIS A 99 5.74 -20.07 -16.21
CA HIS A 99 7.14 -20.29 -16.55
C HIS A 99 8.06 -19.41 -15.68
N PRO A 100 9.04 -20.00 -14.95
CA PRO A 100 10.04 -19.20 -14.28
C PRO A 100 10.70 -18.37 -15.38
N VAL A 101 10.32 -17.10 -15.47
CA VAL A 101 11.17 -16.12 -16.10
C VAL A 101 12.31 -16.00 -15.11
N ASP A 102 13.34 -16.79 -15.36
CA ASP A 102 14.45 -17.13 -14.46
C ASP A 102 14.77 -16.02 -13.44
N GLY A 103 14.53 -16.28 -12.16
CA GLY A 103 15.21 -15.56 -11.07
C GLY A 103 14.98 -14.05 -10.99
N LEU A 104 13.91 -13.49 -11.56
CA LEU A 104 13.67 -12.05 -11.49
C LEU A 104 13.16 -11.66 -10.10
N TYR A 105 14.02 -10.96 -9.36
CA TYR A 105 13.67 -10.25 -8.13
C TYR A 105 12.49 -9.30 -8.38
N ASN A 106 11.43 -9.42 -7.59
CA ASN A 106 10.27 -8.54 -7.61
C ASN A 106 10.42 -7.47 -6.51
N PRO A 107 11.01 -6.30 -6.82
CA PRO A 107 11.29 -5.28 -5.81
C PRO A 107 9.99 -4.76 -5.20
N HIS A 108 8.92 -4.60 -5.99
CA HIS A 108 7.66 -4.05 -5.53
C HIS A 108 6.98 -4.92 -4.48
N ALA A 109 6.92 -6.24 -4.73
CA ALA A 109 6.42 -7.20 -3.76
C ALA A 109 7.26 -7.22 -2.49
N HIS A 110 8.60 -7.15 -2.65
CA HIS A 110 9.52 -7.21 -1.52
C HIS A 110 9.36 -6.01 -0.58
N LEU A 111 8.94 -4.84 -1.07
CA LEU A 111 8.62 -3.67 -0.23
C LEU A 111 7.57 -3.95 0.84
N PHE A 112 6.63 -4.88 0.60
CA PHE A 112 5.63 -5.23 1.60
C PHE A 112 6.27 -5.87 2.84
N PHE A 113 7.44 -6.48 2.68
CA PHE A 113 8.19 -7.17 3.73
C PHE A 113 9.19 -6.27 4.46
N LEU A 114 9.13 -4.94 4.31
CA LEU A 114 9.88 -4.04 5.15
C LEU A 114 9.37 -4.08 6.60
N GLU A 115 10.25 -4.18 7.58
CA GLU A 115 9.89 -3.97 8.99
C GLU A 115 9.60 -2.49 9.21
N GLY A 116 8.32 -2.16 9.34
CA GLY A 116 7.83 -0.79 9.49
C GLY A 116 7.69 -0.33 10.94
N ASP A 117 7.84 -1.21 11.92
CA ASP A 117 7.79 -0.82 13.33
C ASP A 117 9.11 -0.16 13.73
N VAL A 118 9.06 1.17 13.89
CA VAL A 118 10.20 2.00 14.30
C VAL A 118 10.82 1.59 15.64
N ASN A 119 10.10 0.81 16.46
CA ASN A 119 10.57 0.37 17.77
C ASN A 119 11.19 -1.04 17.74
N LYS A 120 11.16 -1.75 16.62
CA LYS A 120 11.75 -3.08 16.52
C LYS A 120 13.18 -3.03 16.00
N ASP A 121 13.98 -3.96 16.50
CA ASP A 121 15.26 -4.29 15.91
C ASP A 121 15.05 -4.73 14.46
N GLY A 122 15.76 -4.08 13.54
CA GLY A 122 15.61 -4.31 12.11
C GLY A 122 14.58 -3.41 11.41
N PHE A 123 14.11 -2.32 12.04
CA PHE A 123 13.36 -1.27 11.35
C PHE A 123 14.04 -0.89 10.01
N GLY A 124 13.26 -0.89 8.93
CA GLY A 124 13.72 -0.59 7.58
C GLY A 124 14.47 -1.73 6.87
N THR A 125 14.60 -2.90 7.49
CA THR A 125 15.15 -4.10 6.87
C THR A 125 14.03 -5.01 6.35
N PHE A 126 14.36 -5.92 5.43
CA PHE A 126 13.41 -6.89 4.90
C PHE A 126 13.26 -8.09 5.84
N THR A 127 12.02 -8.44 6.20
CA THR A 127 11.68 -9.55 7.10
C THR A 127 11.53 -10.89 6.39
N SER A 128 11.72 -10.93 5.07
CA SER A 128 11.65 -12.15 4.25
C SER A 128 12.85 -12.26 3.32
N PRO A 129 13.14 -13.46 2.79
CA PRO A 129 13.99 -13.59 1.63
C PRO A 129 13.46 -12.75 0.44
N PRO A 130 14.31 -12.44 -0.55
CA PRO A 130 13.90 -11.76 -1.76
C PRO A 130 12.69 -12.44 -2.41
N VAL A 131 11.66 -11.66 -2.71
CA VAL A 131 10.50 -12.16 -3.43
C VAL A 131 10.89 -12.32 -4.90
N ILE A 132 10.79 -13.53 -5.44
CA ILE A 132 11.14 -13.86 -6.82
C ILE A 132 9.88 -14.16 -7.62
N GLY A 133 9.82 -13.62 -8.83
CA GLY A 133 8.76 -13.87 -9.79
C GLY A 133 7.43 -13.17 -9.47
N ASN A 134 6.37 -13.74 -10.00
CA ASN A 134 5.01 -13.24 -9.82
C ASN A 134 4.50 -13.60 -8.42
N ILE A 135 3.72 -12.69 -7.83
CA ILE A 135 2.99 -12.98 -6.61
C ILE A 135 1.50 -12.77 -6.81
N VAL A 136 0.71 -13.58 -6.12
CA VAL A 136 -0.71 -13.34 -5.91
C VAL A 136 -0.86 -12.51 -4.65
N VAL A 137 -1.67 -11.45 -4.73
CA VAL A 137 -1.99 -10.57 -3.62
C VAL A 137 -3.50 -10.58 -3.39
N GLU A 138 -3.90 -10.70 -2.12
CA GLU A 138 -5.29 -10.61 -1.68
C GLU A 138 -5.40 -9.76 -0.40
N ARG A 139 -6.61 -9.33 -0.06
CA ARG A 139 -6.85 -8.65 1.22
C ARG A 139 -7.18 -9.66 2.32
N CYS A 140 -6.53 -9.51 3.47
CA CYS A 140 -6.80 -10.36 4.64
C CYS A 140 -8.17 -10.11 5.29
N ASP A 141 -8.81 -8.98 4.98
CA ASP A 141 -10.12 -8.60 5.50
C ASP A 141 -11.29 -9.08 4.62
N GLY A 142 -11.00 -9.86 3.57
CA GLY A 142 -11.99 -10.47 2.68
C GLY A 142 -12.67 -9.49 1.73
N LYS A 143 -12.18 -8.24 1.62
CA LYS A 143 -12.68 -7.26 0.65
C LYS A 143 -11.99 -7.43 -0.71
N ASP A 144 -12.61 -6.91 -1.75
CA ASP A 144 -12.02 -6.84 -3.09
C ASP A 144 -10.72 -6.02 -3.10
N LEU A 145 -9.73 -6.52 -3.82
CA LEU A 145 -8.50 -5.79 -4.11
C LEU A 145 -8.56 -5.20 -5.52
N LYS A 146 -8.53 -3.87 -5.65
CA LYS A 146 -8.43 -3.21 -6.96
C LYS A 146 -6.99 -2.84 -7.29
N GLY A 147 -6.61 -2.91 -8.56
CA GLY A 147 -5.22 -2.67 -8.98
C GLY A 147 -4.72 -1.28 -8.63
N GLN A 148 -5.59 -0.29 -8.72
CA GLN A 148 -5.35 1.09 -8.33
C GLN A 148 -4.95 1.21 -6.85
N GLN A 149 -5.60 0.45 -5.96
CA GLN A 149 -5.26 0.43 -4.53
C GLN A 149 -3.85 -0.11 -4.30
N LEU A 150 -3.48 -1.18 -5.00
CA LEU A 150 -2.14 -1.76 -4.90
C LEU A 150 -1.07 -0.84 -5.50
N CYS A 151 -1.32 -0.21 -6.65
CA CYS A 151 -0.44 0.80 -7.24
C CYS A 151 -0.21 1.99 -6.31
N SER A 152 -1.28 2.49 -5.66
CA SER A 152 -1.14 3.57 -4.66
C SER A 152 -0.33 3.14 -3.46
N LEU A 153 -0.52 1.92 -2.95
CA LEU A 153 0.27 1.40 -1.83
C LEU A 153 1.76 1.32 -2.20
N ILE A 154 2.10 0.72 -3.34
CA ILE A 154 3.48 0.63 -3.82
C ILE A 154 4.10 2.02 -4.00
N SER A 155 3.35 2.96 -4.58
CA SER A 155 3.81 4.34 -4.77
C SER A 155 4.05 5.04 -3.44
N PHE A 156 3.15 4.85 -2.47
CA PHE A 156 3.28 5.40 -1.13
C PHE A 156 4.55 4.88 -0.43
N ILE A 157 4.74 3.56 -0.43
CA ILE A 157 5.90 2.93 0.22
C ILE A 157 7.20 3.43 -0.42
N ASN A 158 7.30 3.45 -1.74
CA ASN A 158 8.51 3.93 -2.42
C ASN A 158 8.83 5.40 -2.11
N ASN A 159 7.83 6.28 -2.24
CA ASN A 159 8.08 7.72 -2.18
C ASN A 159 8.23 8.24 -0.75
N HIS A 160 7.59 7.60 0.23
CA HIS A 160 7.53 8.12 1.60
C HIS A 160 8.19 7.23 2.65
N ILE A 161 8.44 5.95 2.36
CA ILE A 161 9.07 5.04 3.35
C ILE A 161 10.48 4.70 2.89
N VAL A 162 10.65 4.19 1.67
CA VAL A 162 11.98 3.82 1.16
C VAL A 162 12.90 5.03 1.05
N GLY A 163 12.38 6.18 0.60
CA GLY A 163 13.14 7.45 0.57
C GLY A 163 13.69 7.83 1.94
N ASP A 164 12.83 7.83 2.97
CA ASP A 164 13.23 8.13 4.35
C ASP A 164 14.27 7.13 4.89
N LEU A 165 14.09 5.83 4.61
CA LEU A 165 15.00 4.79 5.04
C LEU A 165 16.39 4.92 4.38
N GLN A 166 16.43 5.32 3.11
CA GLN A 166 17.68 5.59 2.41
C GLN A 166 18.42 6.78 3.05
N GLU A 167 17.70 7.86 3.36
CA GLU A 167 18.29 9.03 4.05
C GLU A 167 18.84 8.62 5.43
N LEU A 168 18.08 7.86 6.21
CA LEU A 168 18.50 7.34 7.51
C LEU A 168 19.77 6.49 7.45
N SER A 169 20.01 5.77 6.36
CA SER A 169 21.22 4.94 6.20
C SER A 169 22.51 5.77 6.05
N THR A 170 22.39 7.06 5.74
CA THR A 170 23.53 7.94 5.43
C THR A 170 23.91 8.90 6.55
N VAL A 171 23.07 9.05 7.58
CA VAL A 171 23.28 10.02 8.66
C VAL A 171 23.76 9.36 9.95
N ASP A 172 24.32 10.15 10.86
CA ASP A 172 24.76 9.67 12.17
C ASP A 172 23.60 9.38 13.14
N GLU A 173 23.89 8.71 14.27
CA GLU A 173 22.86 8.30 15.24
C GLU A 173 22.09 9.46 15.90
N GLU A 174 22.67 10.66 15.99
CA GLU A 174 21.97 11.82 16.55
C GLU A 174 20.95 12.36 15.54
N GLU A 175 21.36 12.47 14.28
CA GLU A 175 20.49 12.92 13.20
C GLU A 175 19.43 11.85 12.85
N LYS A 176 19.77 10.55 12.93
CA LYS A 176 18.78 9.46 12.83
C LYS A 176 17.63 9.66 13.81
N LYS A 177 17.92 9.99 15.08
CA LYS A 177 16.86 10.22 16.08
C LYS A 177 15.93 11.38 15.70
N ARG A 178 16.44 12.39 14.98
CA ARG A 178 15.64 13.52 14.49
C ARG A 178 14.81 13.13 13.26
N ILE A 179 15.39 12.35 12.35
CA ILE A 179 14.74 11.92 11.11
C ILE A 179 13.73 10.79 11.36
N VAL A 180 13.94 9.90 12.34
CA VAL A 180 13.01 8.79 12.70
C VAL A 180 11.60 9.28 13.07
N ALA A 181 11.46 10.53 13.51
CA ALA A 181 10.15 11.15 13.73
C ALA A 181 9.30 11.19 12.44
N HIS A 182 9.92 11.23 11.26
CA HIS A 182 9.25 11.26 9.96
C HIS A 182 8.66 9.89 9.58
N PRO A 183 9.42 8.76 9.54
CA PRO A 183 8.83 7.44 9.35
C PRO A 183 7.77 7.05 10.38
N THR A 184 7.94 7.48 11.63
CA THR A 184 6.95 7.23 12.70
C THR A 184 5.59 7.85 12.37
N ASN A 185 5.55 8.94 11.61
CA ASN A 185 4.32 9.56 11.15
C ASN A 185 3.82 8.98 9.83
N THR A 186 4.73 8.58 8.94
CA THR A 186 4.41 7.97 7.64
C THR A 186 3.82 6.57 7.78
N ILE A 187 4.30 5.74 8.70
CA ILE A 187 3.87 4.33 8.84
C ILE A 187 2.65 4.24 9.76
N LYS A 188 1.54 4.85 9.32
CA LYS A 188 0.26 4.86 10.01
C LYS A 188 -0.90 4.73 9.02
N PRO A 189 -2.06 4.18 9.42
CA PRO A 189 -3.22 4.08 8.55
C PRO A 189 -3.66 5.43 7.98
N HIS A 190 -3.62 6.49 8.81
CA HIS A 190 -4.04 7.83 8.40
C HIS A 190 -3.14 8.43 7.32
N ALA A 191 -1.82 8.19 7.37
CA ALA A 191 -0.88 8.68 6.37
C ALA A 191 -1.19 8.10 4.98
N PHE A 192 -1.39 6.78 4.90
CA PHE A 192 -1.74 6.14 3.63
C PHE A 192 -3.16 6.53 3.15
N TYR A 193 -4.13 6.65 4.07
CA TYR A 193 -5.47 7.14 3.75
C TYR A 193 -5.41 8.51 3.05
N GLU A 194 -4.74 9.49 3.63
CA GLU A 194 -4.63 10.85 3.06
C GLU A 194 -3.82 10.90 1.78
N TYR A 195 -2.76 10.08 1.68
CA TYR A 195 -2.04 9.92 0.42
C TYR A 195 -2.99 9.41 -0.67
N PHE A 196 -3.76 8.37 -0.40
CA PHE A 196 -4.70 7.79 -1.34
C PHE A 196 -5.78 8.80 -1.76
N GLU A 197 -6.39 9.50 -0.80
CA GLU A 197 -7.43 10.51 -1.06
C GLU A 197 -6.94 11.68 -1.93
N ARG A 198 -5.68 12.09 -1.76
CA ARG A 198 -5.08 13.18 -2.54
C ARG A 198 -4.73 12.77 -3.97
N HIS A 199 -4.37 11.51 -4.16
CA HIS A 199 -3.88 11.01 -5.45
C HIS A 199 -5.00 10.36 -6.28
N ARG A 200 -6.12 9.94 -5.67
CA ARG A 200 -7.30 9.53 -6.41
C ARG A 200 -7.92 10.75 -7.11
N GLY A 201 -8.11 10.67 -8.43
CA GLY A 201 -8.69 11.75 -9.23
C GLY A 201 -7.72 12.82 -9.75
N VAL A 202 -6.40 12.59 -9.68
CA VAL A 202 -5.43 13.40 -10.44
C VAL A 202 -5.54 13.06 -11.94
N GLU A 203 -5.51 14.07 -12.80
CA GLU A 203 -5.63 13.92 -14.27
C GLU A 203 -4.62 12.90 -14.82
N GLY A 204 -5.09 12.03 -15.73
CA GLY A 204 -4.32 10.92 -16.29
C GLY A 204 -4.72 9.53 -15.77
N PHE A 205 -5.64 9.47 -14.80
CA PHE A 205 -6.24 8.23 -14.33
C PHE A 205 -7.77 8.34 -14.30
N GLU A 206 -8.43 8.18 -15.44
CA GLU A 206 -9.91 8.25 -15.54
C GLU A 206 -10.62 7.04 -14.89
N GLN A 207 -9.87 6.10 -14.29
CA GLN A 207 -10.34 4.80 -13.80
C GLN A 207 -10.55 4.71 -12.27
N TRP A 208 -10.72 5.83 -11.56
CA TRP A 208 -10.86 5.83 -10.08
C TRP A 208 -12.29 5.94 -9.57
N GLU A 209 -13.27 6.12 -10.46
CA GLU A 209 -14.67 6.21 -10.06
C GLU A 209 -15.12 4.90 -9.38
N GLY A 210 -15.77 5.02 -8.22
CA GLY A 210 -16.22 3.87 -7.42
C GLY A 210 -15.11 3.13 -6.65
N ILE A 211 -13.84 3.55 -6.75
CA ILE A 211 -12.76 2.92 -5.98
C ILE A 211 -12.70 3.54 -4.58
N GLU A 212 -13.13 2.77 -3.60
CA GLU A 212 -13.04 3.13 -2.19
C GLU A 212 -11.60 3.13 -1.68
N ASN A 213 -11.36 3.94 -0.65
CA ASN A 213 -10.10 3.92 0.09
C ASN A 213 -9.93 2.54 0.76
N PRO A 214 -8.78 1.86 0.56
CA PRO A 214 -8.58 0.55 1.17
C PRO A 214 -8.47 0.62 2.70
N VAL A 215 -8.10 1.78 3.25
CA VAL A 215 -8.05 2.05 4.69
C VAL A 215 -9.37 2.65 5.16
N GLN A 216 -9.94 2.07 6.22
CA GLN A 216 -11.22 2.49 6.76
C GLN A 216 -10.99 3.22 8.08
N LEU A 217 -11.01 4.55 8.03
CA LEU A 217 -10.94 5.41 9.20
C LEU A 217 -12.34 5.75 9.73
N THR A 218 -12.45 5.99 11.03
CA THR A 218 -13.64 6.59 11.64
C THR A 218 -13.85 8.03 11.17
N GLU A 219 -15.08 8.56 11.29
CA GLU A 219 -15.37 9.95 10.92
C GLU A 219 -14.59 10.95 11.78
N GLU A 220 -14.28 10.60 13.03
CA GLU A 220 -13.43 11.38 13.92
C GLU A 220 -11.97 11.41 13.45
N GLU A 221 -11.45 10.29 12.96
CA GLU A 221 -10.09 10.21 12.42
C GLU A 221 -9.96 10.99 11.11
N LYS A 222 -10.92 10.85 10.18
CA LYS A 222 -10.94 11.60 8.91
C LYS A 222 -10.92 13.12 9.11
N LYS A 223 -11.44 13.63 10.24
CA LYS A 223 -11.46 15.07 10.55
C LYS A 223 -10.14 15.60 11.08
N LYS A 224 -9.22 14.73 11.52
CA LYS A 224 -7.93 15.17 12.07
C LYS A 224 -7.01 15.56 10.91
N PRO A 225 -6.57 16.82 10.81
CA PRO A 225 -5.65 17.19 9.74
C PRO A 225 -4.27 16.58 10.01
N ILE A 226 -3.60 16.12 8.96
CA ILE A 226 -2.18 15.74 9.00
C ILE A 226 -1.38 16.55 7.98
N CYS A 227 -0.07 16.64 8.20
CA CYS A 227 0.82 17.34 7.30
C CYS A 227 0.86 16.64 5.93
N GLY A 228 0.62 17.38 4.84
CA GLY A 228 0.65 16.82 3.48
C GLY A 228 2.03 16.29 3.04
N ALA A 229 3.10 16.74 3.69
CA ALA A 229 4.48 16.33 3.43
C ALA A 229 4.94 15.16 4.32
N CYS A 230 4.83 15.34 5.64
CA CYS A 230 5.43 14.43 6.63
C CYS A 230 4.43 13.71 7.52
N PHE A 231 3.13 13.88 7.27
CA PHE A 231 2.04 13.22 7.99
C PHE A 231 1.96 13.49 9.51
N ALA A 232 2.72 14.46 10.03
CA ALA A 232 2.60 14.92 11.41
C ALA A 232 1.19 15.48 11.69
N THR A 233 0.65 15.19 12.87
CA THR A 233 -0.70 15.63 13.29
C THR A 233 -0.72 17.04 13.90
N GLU A 234 0.45 17.58 14.23
CA GLU A 234 0.60 18.89 14.88
C GLU A 234 1.93 19.56 14.49
N GLN A 235 2.07 20.85 14.82
CA GLN A 235 3.35 21.56 14.72
C GLN A 235 4.28 21.15 15.87
N LYS A 236 5.58 21.46 15.74
CA LYS A 236 6.59 21.15 16.78
C LYS A 236 6.29 21.77 18.16
N ASP A 237 5.54 22.87 18.19
CA ASP A 237 5.12 23.56 19.41
C ASP A 237 3.71 23.17 19.89
N GLY A 238 3.14 22.08 19.33
CA GLY A 238 1.80 21.59 19.65
C GLY A 238 0.67 22.44 19.05
N LYS A 239 0.98 23.43 18.20
CA LYS A 239 -0.06 24.23 17.54
C LYS A 239 -0.75 23.45 16.42
N PRO A 240 -2.00 23.83 16.06
CA PRO A 240 -2.69 23.28 14.90
C PRO A 240 -1.91 23.50 13.60
N LEU A 241 -2.03 22.56 12.67
CA LEU A 241 -1.36 22.63 11.36
C LEU A 241 -1.79 23.85 10.53
N LEU A 242 -0.85 24.38 9.74
CA LEU A 242 -1.04 25.50 8.82
C LEU A 242 -1.75 25.05 7.55
N LYS A 243 -2.89 25.64 7.22
CA LYS A 243 -3.59 25.32 5.97
C LYS A 243 -2.94 25.99 4.76
N CYS A 244 -2.99 25.34 3.60
CA CYS A 244 -2.57 25.92 2.33
C CYS A 244 -3.36 27.21 2.07
N GLY A 245 -2.69 28.35 1.92
CA GLY A 245 -3.35 29.64 1.68
C GLY A 245 -4.11 29.74 0.36
N THR A 246 -3.91 28.81 -0.59
CA THR A 246 -4.61 28.79 -1.88
C THR A 246 -5.87 27.94 -1.86
N CYS A 247 -5.75 26.66 -1.46
CA CYS A 247 -6.87 25.72 -1.49
C CYS A 247 -7.57 25.53 -0.13
N GLY A 248 -6.88 25.81 0.99
CA GLY A 248 -7.38 25.51 2.34
C GLY A 248 -7.57 24.03 2.67
N LYS A 249 -7.35 23.11 1.71
CA LYS A 249 -7.62 21.67 1.83
C LYS A 249 -6.47 20.88 2.48
N VAL A 250 -5.23 21.21 2.14
CA VAL A 250 -4.03 20.53 2.69
C VAL A 250 -3.48 21.34 3.86
N ALA A 251 -3.00 20.66 4.90
CA ALA A 251 -2.39 21.26 6.07
C ALA A 251 -0.89 20.89 6.19
N TYR A 252 -0.11 21.68 6.91
CA TYR A 252 1.34 21.52 7.04
C TYR A 252 1.81 21.85 8.46
N CYS A 253 2.78 21.09 8.97
CA CYS A 253 3.36 21.37 10.28
C CYS A 253 4.34 22.55 10.28
N CYS A 254 4.87 22.92 9.10
CA CYS A 254 5.75 24.08 8.93
C CYS A 254 5.77 24.56 7.47
N ARG A 255 6.42 25.71 7.25
CA ARG A 255 6.59 26.28 5.91
C ARG A 255 7.45 25.39 5.00
N ASP A 256 8.46 24.73 5.54
CA ASP A 256 9.37 23.88 4.74
C ASP A 256 8.62 22.67 4.16
N CYS A 257 7.78 22.01 4.98
CA CYS A 257 6.89 20.96 4.52
C CYS A 257 5.96 21.44 3.40
N GLN A 258 5.39 22.65 3.52
CA GLN A 258 4.56 23.22 2.45
C GLN A 258 5.35 23.44 1.16
N VAL A 259 6.58 23.95 1.24
CA VAL A 259 7.43 24.21 0.07
C VAL A 259 7.85 22.90 -0.60
N PHE A 260 8.23 21.90 0.17
CA PHE A 260 8.56 20.55 -0.31
C PHE A 260 7.35 19.91 -1.01
N ASP A 261 6.19 19.86 -0.35
CA ASP A 261 4.99 19.25 -0.95
C ASP A 261 4.54 19.97 -2.23
N TRP A 262 4.75 21.29 -2.30
CA TRP A 262 4.48 22.08 -3.50
C TRP A 262 5.42 21.74 -4.67
N LYS A 263 6.72 21.62 -4.42
CA LYS A 263 7.73 21.38 -5.47
C LYS A 263 7.78 19.91 -5.88
N ASP A 264 7.84 19.04 -4.89
CA ASP A 264 8.24 17.64 -5.05
C ASP A 264 7.12 16.66 -4.63
N GLY A 265 6.32 17.01 -3.62
CA GLY A 265 5.21 16.16 -3.13
C GLY A 265 3.91 16.19 -3.97
N GLY A 266 3.93 16.89 -5.11
CA GLY A 266 2.83 16.86 -6.08
C GLY A 266 1.65 17.79 -5.78
N HIS A 267 1.63 18.51 -4.66
CA HIS A 267 0.51 19.38 -4.30
C HIS A 267 0.20 20.43 -5.38
N LYS A 268 1.23 20.95 -6.05
CA LYS A 268 1.08 21.92 -7.15
C LYS A 268 0.15 21.43 -8.27
N LYS A 269 0.09 20.12 -8.53
CA LYS A 269 -0.75 19.52 -9.59
C LYS A 269 -2.23 19.47 -9.20
N VAL A 270 -2.52 19.41 -7.90
CA VAL A 270 -3.87 19.18 -7.36
C VAL A 270 -4.45 20.39 -6.63
N CYS A 271 -3.63 21.42 -6.39
CA CYS A 271 -4.06 22.62 -5.68
C CYS A 271 -5.02 23.46 -6.54
N LYS A 272 -6.31 23.37 -6.22
CA LYS A 272 -7.39 24.19 -6.80
C LYS A 272 -7.90 25.20 -5.76
N LYS A 273 -8.22 26.43 -6.16
CA LYS A 273 -8.72 27.47 -5.24
C LYS A 273 -9.97 26.99 -4.50
N ALA A 274 -10.10 27.36 -3.22
CA ALA A 274 -11.32 27.10 -2.47
C ALA A 274 -12.49 27.89 -3.10
N GLY A 275 -13.56 27.19 -3.50
CA GLY A 275 -14.77 27.81 -4.09
C GLY A 275 -14.85 27.80 -5.63
N GLN A 276 -14.04 26.97 -6.30
CA GLN A 276 -14.18 26.61 -7.72
C GLN A 276 -14.44 25.12 -7.88
#